data_AF-A0A4S1XGS7-F1
#
_entry.id   AF-A0A4S1XGS7-F1
#
_cell.length_a   1.000
_cell.length_b   1.000
_cell.length_c   1.000
_cell.angle_alpha   90.00
_cell.angle_beta   90.00
_cell.angle_gamma   90.00
#
_symmetry.space_group_name_H-M   'P 1'
#
loop_
_entity.id
_entity.type
_entity.pdbx_description
1 polymer ?
#
loop_
_entity_poly.entity_id
_entity_poly.type
_entity_poly.pdbx_seq_one_letter_code
_entity_poly.pdbx_strand_id
1 'polypeptide(L)'
;MPLFILTQPNVDAAKAALRISLPEIRSGHLTEALASSLGFGTNAALRAAIVGETGKPPALADAEPELFGRRIEAFGYANIEAEPYLAAMREDVLDETPYTWFRKGDRGANERHFRVCEARNRPMMMVKMARHYAELEWDCVTIDSDCDKHVSGPESSELVRVMFRLFQERARGAPGKPLFYAKAFTGSIKKLLPDTARQLAEDYFKLLYLPLRDLPPPRRRAA
;
A
#
# COMPACT_ATOMS: atom_id res chain seq x y z
N MET A 1 10.40 2.34 0.32
CA MET A 1 10.11 0.90 0.44
C MET A 1 8.65 0.71 0.05
N PRO A 2 8.30 -0.31 -0.74
CA PRO A 2 6.90 -0.59 -1.06
C PRO A 2 6.11 -0.92 0.20
N LEU A 3 4.85 -0.47 0.25
CA LEU A 3 3.93 -0.84 1.31
C LEU A 3 3.18 -2.12 0.93
N PHE A 4 3.20 -3.09 1.83
CA PHE A 4 2.57 -4.40 1.63
C PHE A 4 1.35 -4.57 2.53
N ILE A 5 0.19 -4.91 1.94
CA ILE A 5 -1.00 -5.31 2.71
C ILE A 5 -0.88 -6.79 3.03
N LEU A 6 -0.85 -7.14 4.32
CA LEU A 6 -0.62 -8.51 4.80
C LEU A 6 -1.86 -9.39 4.62
N THR A 7 -2.02 -9.91 3.40
CA THR A 7 -3.04 -10.90 3.05
C THR A 7 -2.37 -12.15 2.49
N GLN A 8 -3.01 -13.32 2.67
CA GLN A 8 -2.50 -14.57 2.09
C GLN A 8 -2.39 -14.50 0.55
N PRO A 9 -3.36 -13.94 -0.20
CA PRO A 9 -3.24 -13.79 -1.64
C PRO A 9 -2.03 -12.95 -2.08
N ASN A 10 -1.73 -11.83 -1.40
CA ASN A 10 -0.55 -11.03 -1.71
C ASN A 10 0.75 -11.79 -1.46
N VAL A 11 0.85 -12.54 -0.36
CA VAL A 11 2.04 -13.35 -0.05
C VAL A 11 2.25 -14.42 -1.13
N ASP A 12 1.17 -15.06 -1.56
CA ASP A 12 1.22 -16.10 -2.60
C ASP A 12 1.61 -15.52 -3.96
N ALA A 13 1.04 -14.37 -4.34
CA ALA A 13 1.35 -13.66 -5.58
C ALA A 13 2.81 -13.21 -5.64
N ALA A 14 3.30 -12.54 -4.58
CA ALA A 14 4.69 -12.12 -4.46
C ALA A 14 5.65 -13.31 -4.54
N LYS A 15 5.35 -14.39 -3.80
CA LYS A 15 6.15 -15.62 -3.84
C LYS A 15 6.16 -16.25 -5.24
N ALA A 16 5.03 -16.26 -5.95
CA ALA A 16 4.97 -16.79 -7.31
C ALA A 16 5.85 -15.99 -8.27
N ALA A 17 5.80 -14.65 -8.21
CA ALA A 17 6.67 -13.78 -9.01
C ALA A 17 8.16 -13.97 -8.70
N LEU A 18 8.51 -14.11 -7.41
CA LEU A 18 9.88 -14.41 -6.98
C LEU A 18 10.37 -15.76 -7.49
N ARG A 19 9.52 -16.80 -7.50
CA ARG A 19 9.88 -18.13 -8.02
C ARG A 19 10.19 -18.12 -9.51
N ILE A 20 9.53 -17.25 -10.27
CA ILE A 20 9.80 -17.08 -11.70
C ILE A 20 11.11 -16.34 -11.90
N SER A 21 11.35 -15.30 -11.10
CA SER A 21 12.50 -14.41 -11.27
C SER A 21 13.80 -14.95 -10.68
N LEU A 22 13.70 -15.83 -9.67
CA LEU A 22 14.83 -16.44 -8.94
C LEU A 22 14.65 -17.97 -8.89
N PRO A 23 14.63 -18.66 -10.05
CA PRO A 23 14.32 -20.09 -10.13
C PRO A 23 15.35 -21.00 -9.44
N GLU A 24 16.57 -20.53 -9.23
CA GLU A 24 17.67 -21.21 -8.55
C GLU A 24 17.48 -21.28 -7.03
N ILE A 25 16.65 -20.40 -6.46
CA ILE A 25 16.40 -20.34 -5.02
C ILE A 25 15.28 -21.32 -4.66
N ARG A 26 15.52 -22.15 -3.66
CA ARG A 26 14.51 -23.10 -3.17
C ARG A 26 13.27 -22.35 -2.68
N SER A 27 12.09 -22.84 -3.06
CA SER A 27 10.79 -22.26 -2.68
C SER A 27 10.63 -22.04 -1.17
N GLY A 28 11.16 -22.94 -0.34
CA GLY A 28 11.16 -22.77 1.12
C GLY A 28 11.99 -21.56 1.58
N HIS A 29 13.17 -21.36 1.00
CA HIS A 29 14.04 -20.21 1.30
C HIS A 29 13.41 -18.90 0.85
N LEU A 30 12.79 -18.85 -0.33
CA LEU A 30 12.02 -17.69 -0.79
C LEU A 30 10.87 -17.35 0.18
N THR A 31 10.20 -18.37 0.73
CA THR A 31 9.11 -18.17 1.68
C THR A 31 9.60 -17.55 2.99
N GLU A 32 10.70 -18.05 3.53
CA GLU A 32 11.31 -17.51 4.76
C GLU A 32 11.93 -16.13 4.55
N ALA A 33 12.54 -15.88 3.39
CA ALA A 33 13.07 -14.57 3.04
C ALA A 33 11.97 -13.53 2.84
N LEU A 34 10.87 -13.90 2.19
CA LEU A 34 9.70 -13.03 2.06
C LEU A 34 9.15 -12.66 3.44
N ALA A 35 8.98 -13.64 4.35
CA ALA A 35 8.54 -13.37 5.72
C ALA A 35 9.50 -12.42 6.47
N SER A 36 10.81 -12.64 6.36
CA SER A 36 11.83 -11.76 6.94
C SER A 36 11.75 -10.33 6.40
N SER A 37 11.50 -10.18 5.10
CA SER A 37 11.37 -8.88 4.45
C SER A 37 10.14 -8.08 4.89
N LEU A 38 9.15 -8.76 5.47
CA LEU A 38 7.92 -8.17 6.00
C LEU A 38 7.99 -8.00 7.53
N GLY A 39 9.18 -8.17 8.13
CA GLY A 39 9.41 -8.00 9.57
C GLY A 39 9.16 -9.24 10.43
N PHE A 40 8.92 -10.42 9.85
CA PHE A 40 8.64 -11.64 10.59
C PHE A 40 9.86 -12.57 10.64
N GLY A 41 10.17 -13.10 11.82
CA GLY A 41 11.30 -14.03 11.98
C GLY A 41 11.13 -15.38 11.28
N THR A 42 9.88 -15.79 10.98
CA THR A 42 9.57 -17.02 10.24
C THR A 42 8.30 -16.87 9.41
N ASN A 43 8.12 -17.71 8.39
CA ASN A 43 6.85 -17.79 7.65
C ASN A 43 5.68 -18.24 8.54
N ALA A 44 5.93 -19.07 9.56
CA ALA A 44 4.88 -19.46 10.50
C ALA A 44 4.34 -18.25 11.28
N ALA A 45 5.23 -17.35 11.72
CA ALA A 45 4.84 -16.10 12.39
C ALA A 45 4.05 -15.16 11.46
N LEU A 46 4.47 -15.01 10.20
CA LEU A 46 3.73 -14.26 9.18
C LEU A 46 2.31 -14.81 9.02
N ARG A 47 2.16 -16.13 8.83
CA ARG A 47 0.84 -16.77 8.67
C ARG A 47 -0.02 -16.62 9.91
N ALA A 48 0.56 -16.74 11.10
CA ALA A 48 -0.14 -16.52 12.36
C ALA A 48 -0.63 -15.07 12.47
N ALA A 49 0.14 -14.08 12.03
CA ALA A 49 -0.29 -12.68 12.01
C ALA A 49 -1.46 -12.44 11.04
N ILE A 50 -1.41 -13.03 9.83
CA ILE A 50 -2.49 -12.93 8.85
C ILE A 50 -3.79 -13.55 9.39
N VAL A 51 -3.72 -14.71 10.05
CA VAL A 51 -4.89 -15.44 10.58
C VAL A 51 -5.39 -14.83 11.90
N GLY A 52 -4.48 -14.38 12.76
CA GLY A 52 -4.79 -13.85 14.10
C GLY A 52 -5.60 -12.57 14.10
N GLU A 53 -5.79 -11.95 12.93
CA GLU A 53 -6.47 -10.66 12.76
C GLU A 53 -7.87 -10.78 12.16
N THR A 54 -8.47 -11.97 12.23
CA THR A 54 -9.86 -12.18 11.82
C THR A 54 -10.81 -11.14 12.43
N GLY A 55 -11.52 -10.42 11.57
CA GLY A 55 -12.46 -9.36 11.95
C GLY A 55 -11.87 -7.94 12.00
N LYS A 56 -10.56 -7.77 11.75
CA LYS A 56 -9.93 -6.46 11.56
C LYS A 56 -9.50 -6.25 10.10
N PRO A 57 -9.39 -5.00 9.62
CA PRO A 57 -8.72 -4.70 8.36
C PRO A 57 -7.29 -5.26 8.36
N PRO A 58 -6.77 -5.84 7.25
CA PRO A 58 -5.42 -6.43 7.20
C PRO A 58 -4.30 -5.54 7.73
N ALA A 59 -3.28 -6.13 8.35
CA ALA A 59 -2.09 -5.39 8.77
C ALA A 59 -1.29 -4.88 7.57
N LEU A 60 -0.43 -3.90 7.82
CA LEU A 60 0.51 -3.36 6.85
C LEU A 60 1.94 -3.70 7.26
N ALA A 61 2.79 -3.96 6.27
CA ALA A 61 4.23 -4.11 6.47
C ALA A 61 5.00 -3.24 5.48
N ASP A 62 6.14 -2.73 5.93
CA ASP A 62 7.14 -2.16 5.05
C ASP A 62 7.95 -3.30 4.42
N ALA A 63 7.87 -3.42 3.10
CA ALA A 63 8.57 -4.47 2.37
C ALA A 63 10.05 -4.08 2.21
N GLU A 64 10.94 -4.73 2.96
CA GLU A 64 12.37 -4.38 3.05
C GLU A 64 13.24 -5.27 2.15
N PRO A 65 13.77 -4.76 1.01
CA PRO A 65 14.64 -5.53 0.13
C PRO A 65 15.93 -5.99 0.82
N GLU A 66 16.45 -5.18 1.75
CA GLU A 66 17.67 -5.50 2.49
C GLU A 66 17.51 -6.72 3.39
N LEU A 67 16.38 -6.83 4.11
CA LEU A 67 16.10 -7.98 4.96
C LEU A 67 15.86 -9.24 4.12
N PHE A 68 15.21 -9.11 2.96
CA PHE A 68 15.10 -10.19 1.99
C PHE A 68 16.48 -10.70 1.57
N GLY A 69 17.34 -9.79 1.09
CA GLY A 69 18.69 -10.12 0.63
C GLY A 69 19.54 -10.80 1.70
N ARG A 70 19.57 -10.24 2.92
CA ARG A 70 20.29 -10.84 4.06
C ARG A 70 19.79 -12.25 4.38
N ARG A 71 18.48 -12.48 4.32
CA ARG A 71 17.90 -13.79 4.61
C ARG A 71 18.23 -14.81 3.53
N ILE A 72 18.24 -14.39 2.26
CA ILE A 72 18.66 -15.22 1.13
C ILE A 72 20.15 -15.57 1.21
N GLU A 73 21.00 -14.61 1.56
CA GLU A 73 22.44 -14.83 1.78
C GLU A 73 22.69 -15.84 2.91
N ALA A 74 21.94 -15.75 4.00
CA ALA A 74 22.02 -16.73 5.10
C ALA A 74 21.65 -18.16 4.67
N PHE A 75 20.90 -18.34 3.58
CA PHE A 75 20.62 -19.64 2.97
C PHE A 75 21.68 -20.10 1.95
N GLY A 76 22.73 -19.31 1.75
CA GLY A 76 23.87 -19.61 0.89
C GLY A 76 23.79 -19.05 -0.53
N TYR A 77 22.86 -18.13 -0.82
CA TYR A 77 22.77 -17.46 -2.13
C TYR A 77 23.28 -16.02 -2.03
N ALA A 78 24.48 -15.77 -2.54
CA ALA A 78 25.09 -14.44 -2.55
C ALA A 78 24.72 -13.64 -3.81
N ASN A 79 24.90 -12.32 -3.75
CA ASN A 79 24.79 -11.39 -4.89
C ASN A 79 23.42 -11.40 -5.58
N ILE A 80 22.34 -11.54 -4.81
CA ILE A 80 20.99 -11.39 -5.35
C ILE A 80 20.66 -9.90 -5.45
N GLU A 81 20.41 -9.45 -6.67
CA GLU A 81 19.95 -8.09 -6.95
C GLU A 81 18.60 -7.80 -6.27
N ALA A 82 18.36 -6.54 -5.89
CA ALA A 82 17.10 -6.15 -5.27
C ALA A 82 15.93 -6.08 -6.26
N GLU A 83 16.21 -5.97 -7.57
CA GLU A 83 15.20 -5.72 -8.59
C GLU A 83 14.12 -6.82 -8.68
N PRO A 84 14.45 -8.14 -8.69
CA PRO A 84 13.44 -9.20 -8.64
C PRO A 84 12.50 -9.08 -7.44
N TYR A 85 13.02 -8.66 -6.29
CA TYR A 85 12.22 -8.43 -5.09
C TYR A 85 11.30 -7.23 -5.26
N LEU A 86 11.83 -6.10 -5.71
CA LEU A 86 11.04 -4.88 -5.93
C LEU A 86 9.94 -5.12 -6.95
N ALA A 87 10.22 -5.85 -8.04
CA ALA A 87 9.25 -6.25 -9.04
C ALA A 87 8.12 -7.11 -8.46
N ALA A 88 8.42 -8.04 -7.56
CA ALA A 88 7.43 -8.88 -6.90
C ALA A 88 6.51 -8.13 -5.92
N MET A 89 6.88 -6.91 -5.50
CA MET A 89 6.08 -6.05 -4.63
C MET A 89 5.26 -5.00 -5.40
N ARG A 90 5.28 -5.04 -6.73
CA ARG A 90 4.58 -4.07 -7.56
C ARG A 90 3.09 -4.36 -7.63
N GLU A 91 2.34 -3.30 -7.89
CA GLU A 91 0.90 -3.29 -7.92
C GLU A 91 0.26 -4.10 -9.07
N ASP A 92 1.02 -4.41 -10.12
CA ASP A 92 0.60 -5.30 -11.20
C ASP A 92 0.79 -6.78 -10.87
N VAL A 93 1.53 -7.09 -9.79
CA VAL A 93 1.74 -8.45 -9.28
C VAL A 93 0.78 -8.77 -8.13
N LEU A 94 0.56 -7.82 -7.22
CA LEU A 94 -0.21 -8.03 -6.00
C LEU A 94 -1.72 -7.92 -6.22
N ASP A 95 -2.49 -8.79 -5.56
CA ASP A 95 -3.96 -8.78 -5.61
C ASP A 95 -4.57 -7.57 -4.90
N GLU A 96 -3.97 -7.18 -3.77
CA GLU A 96 -4.41 -6.06 -2.96
C GLU A 96 -3.29 -5.04 -2.73
N THR A 97 -3.52 -3.83 -3.20
CA THR A 97 -2.54 -2.75 -3.12
C THR A 97 -3.13 -1.54 -2.38
N PRO A 98 -2.28 -0.68 -1.82
CA PRO A 98 -2.71 0.58 -1.18
C PRO A 98 -3.39 1.55 -2.15
N TYR A 99 -3.12 1.42 -3.45
CA TYR A 99 -3.60 2.32 -4.50
C TYR A 99 -3.75 1.58 -5.84
N THR A 100 -4.46 2.18 -6.79
CA THR A 100 -4.58 1.64 -8.16
C THR A 100 -4.22 2.69 -9.20
N TRP A 101 -3.58 2.26 -10.31
CA TRP A 101 -3.33 3.12 -11.46
C TRP A 101 -4.57 3.27 -12.33
N PHE A 102 -4.84 4.50 -12.73
CA PHE A 102 -5.97 4.82 -13.61
C PHE A 102 -5.50 5.53 -14.87
N ARG A 103 -6.13 5.15 -15.99
CA ARG A 103 -6.18 6.01 -17.16
C ARG A 103 -7.26 7.06 -16.92
N LYS A 104 -6.94 8.32 -17.23
CA LYS A 104 -7.91 9.42 -17.10
C LYS A 104 -9.16 9.13 -17.95
N GLY A 105 -10.34 9.13 -17.32
CA GLY A 105 -11.63 8.90 -17.98
C GLY A 105 -12.16 7.47 -17.93
N ASP A 106 -11.42 6.51 -17.35
CA ASP A 106 -11.89 5.13 -17.18
C ASP A 106 -12.86 5.01 -15.98
N ARG A 107 -14.14 5.32 -16.23
CA ARG A 107 -15.21 5.23 -15.22
C ARG A 107 -15.43 3.80 -14.73
N GLY A 108 -15.26 2.80 -15.60
CA GLY A 108 -15.50 1.41 -15.25
C GLY A 108 -14.45 0.88 -14.27
N ALA A 109 -13.18 1.22 -14.49
CA ALA A 109 -12.13 0.93 -13.51
C ALA A 109 -12.42 1.61 -12.18
N ASN A 110 -12.86 2.88 -12.20
CA ASN A 110 -13.11 3.64 -10.99
C ASN A 110 -14.20 3.00 -10.11
N GLU A 111 -15.31 2.60 -10.72
CA GLU A 111 -16.40 1.90 -10.03
C GLU A 111 -15.92 0.56 -9.43
N ARG A 112 -15.15 -0.24 -10.17
CA ARG A 112 -14.62 -1.51 -9.65
C ARG A 112 -13.73 -1.28 -8.42
N HIS A 113 -12.85 -0.30 -8.48
CA HIS A 113 -11.96 0.01 -7.36
C HIS A 113 -12.72 0.59 -6.16
N PHE A 114 -13.73 1.43 -6.39
CA PHE A 114 -14.65 1.89 -5.36
C PHE A 114 -15.29 0.71 -4.63
N ARG A 115 -15.88 -0.25 -5.35
CA ARG A 115 -16.51 -1.45 -4.76
C ARG A 115 -15.52 -2.31 -3.96
N VAL A 116 -14.30 -2.45 -4.46
CA VAL A 116 -13.22 -3.15 -3.77
C VAL A 116 -12.86 -2.46 -2.45
N CYS A 117 -12.79 -1.13 -2.44
CA CYS A 117 -12.44 -0.36 -1.25
C CYS A 117 -13.61 -0.28 -0.24
N GLU A 118 -14.84 -0.13 -0.72
CA GLU A 118 -16.08 -0.17 0.06
C GLU A 118 -16.22 -1.52 0.79
N ALA A 119 -16.07 -2.64 0.06
CA ALA A 119 -16.13 -3.98 0.65
C ALA A 119 -15.05 -4.25 1.71
N ARG A 120 -13.96 -3.48 1.69
CA ARG A 120 -12.81 -3.61 2.61
C ARG A 120 -12.77 -2.50 3.66
N ASN A 121 -13.73 -1.58 3.67
CA ASN A 121 -13.79 -0.43 4.57
C ASN A 121 -12.45 0.34 4.64
N ARG A 122 -11.89 0.70 3.47
CA ARG A 122 -10.58 1.35 3.35
C ARG A 122 -10.65 2.62 2.50
N PRO A 123 -9.74 3.59 2.67
CA PRO A 123 -9.68 4.76 1.80
C PRO A 123 -9.39 4.34 0.37
N MET A 124 -10.02 5.04 -0.57
CA MET A 124 -9.78 4.87 -1.98
C MET A 124 -8.60 5.75 -2.41
N MET A 125 -7.56 5.13 -2.96
CA MET A 125 -6.35 5.83 -3.42
C MET A 125 -6.12 5.56 -4.91
N MET A 126 -5.97 6.62 -5.69
CA MET A 126 -5.85 6.54 -7.14
C MET A 126 -4.62 7.28 -7.62
N VAL A 127 -3.84 6.65 -8.48
CA VAL A 127 -2.77 7.34 -9.21
C VAL A 127 -3.14 7.41 -10.69
N LYS A 128 -3.48 8.61 -11.15
CA LYS A 128 -3.89 8.87 -12.53
C LYS A 128 -2.69 9.31 -13.35
N MET A 129 -2.29 8.50 -14.32
CA MET A 129 -1.22 8.89 -15.24
C MET A 129 -1.72 9.96 -16.21
N ALA A 130 -0.97 11.05 -16.29
CA ALA A 130 -0.91 11.94 -17.44
C ALA A 130 0.47 11.78 -18.10
N ARG A 131 0.62 12.26 -19.35
CA ARG A 131 1.79 12.05 -20.22
C ARG A 131 3.12 11.73 -19.50
N HIS A 132 3.71 12.70 -18.80
CA HIS A 132 4.97 12.53 -18.05
C HIS A 132 4.81 12.69 -16.53
N TYR A 133 3.58 12.92 -16.06
CA TYR A 133 3.30 13.26 -14.68
C TYR A 133 2.08 12.50 -14.19
N ALA A 134 2.00 12.22 -12.90
CA ALA A 134 0.87 11.63 -12.26
C ALA A 134 0.06 12.66 -11.46
N GLU A 135 -1.20 12.34 -11.25
CA GLU A 135 -2.09 12.94 -10.27
C GLU A 135 -2.42 11.88 -9.22
N LEU A 136 -2.12 12.14 -7.96
CA LEU A 136 -2.58 11.34 -6.83
C LEU A 136 -3.92 11.90 -6.38
N GLU A 137 -4.93 11.05 -6.22
CA GLU A 137 -6.21 11.38 -5.61
C GLU A 137 -6.53 10.41 -4.48
N TRP A 138 -7.20 10.91 -3.44
CA TRP A 138 -7.76 10.07 -2.39
C TRP A 138 -9.18 10.50 -2.04
N ASP A 139 -9.96 9.50 -1.62
CA ASP A 139 -11.32 9.67 -1.16
C ASP A 139 -11.63 8.68 -0.02
N CYS A 140 -12.10 9.21 1.10
CA CYS A 140 -12.50 8.46 2.27
C CYS A 140 -13.98 8.04 2.25
N VAL A 141 -14.73 8.32 1.18
CA VAL A 141 -16.15 7.94 1.04
C VAL A 141 -16.42 6.44 1.19
N THR A 142 -15.42 5.59 0.94
CA THR A 142 -15.50 4.12 1.08
C THR A 142 -15.26 3.63 2.51
N ILE A 143 -15.08 4.55 3.47
CA ILE A 143 -14.95 4.28 4.90
C ILE A 143 -16.29 4.52 5.58
N ASP A 144 -16.67 3.66 6.53
CA ASP A 144 -17.85 3.85 7.38
C ASP A 144 -17.75 5.17 8.17
N SER A 145 -18.80 5.99 8.10
CA SER A 145 -18.92 7.25 8.83
C SER A 145 -18.81 7.10 10.35
N ASP A 146 -19.12 5.93 10.89
CA ASP A 146 -18.94 5.67 12.33
C ASP A 146 -17.46 5.54 12.72
N CYS A 147 -16.58 5.33 11.73
CA CYS A 147 -15.14 5.15 11.86
C CYS A 147 -14.33 6.33 11.31
N ASP A 148 -14.97 7.40 10.82
CA ASP A 148 -14.32 8.46 10.03
C ASP A 148 -13.89 9.70 10.83
N LYS A 149 -14.05 9.68 12.16
CA LYS A 149 -13.86 10.88 13.00
C LYS A 149 -12.46 11.51 12.86
N HIS A 150 -11.41 10.74 12.55
CA HIS A 150 -10.06 11.29 12.34
C HIS A 150 -9.91 12.00 10.98
N VAL A 151 -10.73 11.66 9.98
CA VAL A 151 -10.70 12.29 8.64
C VAL A 151 -11.77 13.38 8.46
N SER A 152 -12.85 13.34 9.25
CA SER A 152 -13.98 14.27 9.17
C SER A 152 -14.13 15.20 10.38
N GLY A 153 -13.52 14.85 11.52
CA GLY A 153 -13.62 15.59 12.79
C GLY A 153 -12.53 16.64 13.01
N PRO A 154 -12.41 17.19 14.24
CA PRO A 154 -11.43 18.23 14.58
C PRO A 154 -9.97 17.84 14.32
N GLU A 155 -9.66 16.54 14.39
CA GLU A 155 -8.32 15.98 14.14
C GLU A 155 -7.91 16.05 12.66
N SER A 156 -8.88 16.20 11.74
CA SER A 156 -8.64 16.25 10.29
C SER A 156 -7.68 17.38 9.89
N SER A 157 -7.69 18.51 10.61
CA SER A 157 -6.82 19.65 10.29
C SER A 157 -5.35 19.34 10.59
N GLU A 158 -5.06 18.59 11.65
CA GLU A 158 -3.69 18.19 11.97
C GLU A 158 -3.22 17.09 11.02
N LEU A 159 -4.10 16.14 10.67
CA LEU A 159 -3.81 15.14 9.66
C LEU A 159 -3.44 15.76 8.30
N VAL A 160 -4.17 16.79 7.85
CA VAL A 160 -3.82 17.52 6.61
C VAL A 160 -2.43 18.17 6.72
N ARG A 161 -2.04 18.70 7.88
CA ARG A 161 -0.69 19.27 8.08
C ARG A 161 0.39 18.20 7.99
N VAL A 162 0.16 17.02 8.56
CA VAL A 162 1.07 15.87 8.44
C VAL A 162 1.21 15.45 6.97
N MET A 163 0.09 15.29 6.26
CA MET A 163 0.08 14.96 4.83
C MET A 163 0.84 16.03 4.02
N PHE A 164 0.58 17.32 4.28
CA PHE A 164 1.26 18.41 3.58
C PHE A 164 2.78 18.40 3.81
N ARG A 165 3.25 18.11 5.03
CA ARG A 165 4.69 17.97 5.31
C ARG A 165 5.32 16.83 4.52
N LEU A 166 4.70 15.65 4.50
CA LEU A 166 5.16 14.51 3.70
C LEU A 166 5.21 14.86 2.20
N PHE A 167 4.19 15.55 1.70
CA PHE A 167 4.19 16.09 0.35
C PHE A 167 5.41 16.98 0.10
N GLN A 168 5.69 17.94 0.98
CA GLN A 168 6.83 18.84 0.83
C GLN A 168 8.17 18.11 0.84
N GLU A 169 8.31 17.06 1.67
CA GLU A 169 9.51 16.24 1.73
C GLU A 169 9.71 15.41 0.45
N ARG A 170 8.67 14.69 0.01
CA ARG A 170 8.73 13.82 -1.18
C ARG A 170 8.83 14.59 -2.50
N ALA A 171 8.19 15.76 -2.57
CA ALA A 171 8.13 16.58 -3.79
C ALA A 171 9.24 17.66 -3.85
N ARG A 172 10.17 17.68 -2.90
CA ARG A 172 11.24 18.68 -2.85
C ARG A 172 12.06 18.67 -4.15
N GLY A 173 12.15 19.83 -4.81
CA GLY A 173 12.90 19.97 -6.06
C GLY A 173 12.24 19.32 -7.28
N ALA A 174 11.00 18.82 -7.18
CA ALA A 174 10.34 18.15 -8.28
C ALA A 174 10.11 19.11 -9.48
N PRO A 175 10.47 18.70 -10.71
CA PRO A 175 10.42 19.56 -11.89
C PRO A 175 9.01 19.99 -12.30
N GLY A 176 8.00 19.16 -11.97
CA GLY A 176 6.61 19.40 -12.31
C GLY A 176 5.95 20.54 -11.53
N LYS A 177 6.63 21.10 -10.52
CA LYS A 177 6.06 22.03 -9.51
C LYS A 177 4.72 21.49 -8.97
N PRO A 178 4.75 20.37 -8.23
CA PRO A 178 3.54 19.71 -7.76
C PRO A 178 2.64 20.64 -6.93
N LEU A 179 1.33 20.41 -7.00
CA LEU A 179 0.32 21.25 -6.34
C LEU A 179 -0.58 20.39 -5.47
N PHE A 180 -0.67 20.74 -4.18
CA PHE A 180 -1.45 20.04 -3.17
C PHE A 180 -2.80 20.74 -2.94
N TYR A 181 -3.90 20.03 -3.15
CA TYR A 181 -5.27 20.53 -2.95
C TYR A 181 -6.04 19.52 -2.10
N ALA A 182 -6.27 19.79 -0.81
CA ALA A 182 -6.82 18.74 0.04
C ALA A 182 -7.58 19.18 1.29
N LYS A 183 -8.48 18.28 1.69
CA LYS A 183 -8.88 18.00 3.06
C LYS A 183 -8.38 16.59 3.44
N ALA A 184 -8.49 16.19 4.71
CA ALA A 184 -8.10 14.85 5.10
C ALA A 184 -8.99 13.80 4.40
N PHE A 185 -10.30 14.03 4.41
CA PHE A 185 -11.31 13.17 3.79
C PHE A 185 -11.15 13.00 2.27
N THR A 186 -10.76 14.06 1.55
CA THR A 186 -10.60 14.00 0.09
C THR A 186 -9.60 15.03 -0.38
N GLY A 187 -8.82 14.68 -1.39
CA GLY A 187 -7.84 15.58 -1.96
C GLY A 187 -7.15 15.05 -3.19
N SER A 188 -6.28 15.91 -3.74
CA SER A 188 -5.47 15.61 -4.90
C SER A 188 -4.11 16.28 -4.83
N ILE A 189 -3.11 15.65 -5.46
CA ILE A 189 -1.81 16.25 -5.74
C ILE A 189 -1.52 16.10 -7.23
N LYS A 190 -1.34 17.22 -7.91
CA LYS A 190 -1.12 17.27 -9.36
C LYS A 190 0.35 17.44 -9.70
N LYS A 191 0.72 16.99 -10.91
CA LYS A 191 2.05 17.17 -11.52
C LYS A 191 3.20 16.45 -10.78
N LEU A 192 2.91 15.30 -10.17
CA LEU A 192 3.91 14.46 -9.54
C LEU A 192 4.68 13.65 -10.58
N LEU A 193 5.92 13.26 -10.29
CA LEU A 193 6.54 12.15 -11.02
C LEU A 193 5.87 10.84 -10.58
N PRO A 194 5.81 9.80 -11.45
CA PRO A 194 5.15 8.53 -11.13
C PRO A 194 5.63 7.90 -9.82
N ASP A 195 6.95 7.85 -9.60
CA ASP A 195 7.51 7.27 -8.36
C ASP A 195 7.16 8.07 -7.12
N THR A 196 7.17 9.41 -7.21
CA THR A 196 6.75 10.28 -6.11
C THR A 196 5.26 10.09 -5.81
N ALA A 197 4.42 9.92 -6.84
CA ALA A 197 2.99 9.66 -6.66
C ALA A 197 2.74 8.32 -5.99
N ARG A 198 3.46 7.27 -6.37
CA ARG A 198 3.42 5.97 -5.69
C ARG A 198 3.80 6.10 -4.21
N GLN A 199 4.94 6.72 -3.91
CA GLN A 199 5.41 6.88 -2.53
C GLN A 199 4.40 7.65 -1.67
N LEU A 200 3.85 8.75 -2.20
CA LEU A 200 2.81 9.51 -1.50
C LEU A 200 1.51 8.73 -1.35
N ALA A 201 1.13 7.91 -2.33
CA ALA A 201 -0.04 7.05 -2.22
C ALA A 201 0.10 6.03 -1.09
N GLU A 202 1.27 5.40 -0.97
CA GLU A 202 1.60 4.47 0.11
C GLU A 202 1.62 5.17 1.48
N ASP A 203 2.31 6.32 1.57
CA ASP A 203 2.40 7.12 2.81
C ASP A 203 1.00 7.59 3.28
N TYR A 204 0.17 8.10 2.36
CA TYR A 204 -1.17 8.60 2.69
C TYR A 204 -2.12 7.46 3.01
N PHE A 205 -2.02 6.33 2.31
CA PHE A 205 -2.80 5.15 2.66
C PHE A 205 -2.52 4.74 4.11
N LYS A 206 -1.25 4.67 4.55
CA LYS A 206 -0.92 4.37 5.96
C LYS A 206 -1.60 5.35 6.92
N LEU A 207 -1.47 6.64 6.68
CA LEU A 207 -2.02 7.68 7.56
C LEU A 207 -3.54 7.61 7.67
N LEU A 208 -4.23 7.31 6.57
CA LEU A 208 -5.68 7.24 6.52
C LEU A 208 -6.22 5.90 7.03
N TYR A 209 -5.48 4.81 6.79
CA TYR A 209 -5.91 3.43 7.03
C TYR A 209 -5.59 2.91 8.43
N LEU A 210 -4.39 3.18 8.96
CA LEU A 210 -3.99 2.62 10.26
C LEU A 210 -4.94 3.01 11.40
N PRO A 211 -5.41 4.26 11.52
CA PRO A 211 -6.41 4.60 12.54
C PRO A 211 -7.71 3.79 12.41
N LEU A 212 -8.14 3.42 11.20
CA LEU A 212 -9.34 2.60 10.97
C LEU A 212 -9.20 1.19 11.52
N ARG A 213 -7.97 0.65 11.47
CA ARG A 213 -7.68 -0.71 11.86
C ARG A 213 -7.77 -0.90 13.38
N ASP A 214 -7.50 0.16 14.13
CA ASP A 214 -7.58 0.18 15.59
C ASP A 214 -9.00 0.41 16.11
N LEU A 215 -9.94 0.78 15.22
CA LEU A 215 -11.35 0.94 15.56
C LEU A 215 -12.09 -0.41 15.60
N PRO A 216 -13.15 -0.54 16.42
CA PRO A 216 -14.01 -1.71 16.39
C PRO A 216 -14.63 -1.88 14.99
N PRO A 217 -14.87 -3.12 14.55
CA PRO A 217 -15.47 -3.36 13.23
C PRO A 217 -16.80 -2.62 13.10
N PRO A 218 -17.11 -2.08 11.90
CA PRO A 218 -18.33 -1.32 11.70
C PRO A 218 -19.54 -2.17 12.09
N ARG A 219 -20.49 -1.56 12.80
CA ARG A 219 -21.79 -2.17 13.06
C ARG A 219 -22.48 -2.26 11.70
N ARG A 220 -22.47 -3.43 11.06
CA ARG A 220 -23.14 -3.66 9.77
C ARG A 220 -24.47 -2.90 9.77
N ARG A 221 -24.65 -1.94 8.86
CA ARG A 221 -25.98 -1.40 8.58
C ARG A 221 -26.85 -2.61 8.22
N ALA A 222 -27.90 -2.85 9.02
CA ALA A 222 -28.93 -3.79 8.63
C ALA A 222 -29.46 -3.31 7.28
N ALA A 223 -29.42 -4.20 6.28
CA ALA A 223 -29.98 -3.95 4.97
C ALA A 223 -31.51 -3.78 5.06
#